data_AF-O57796-F1
#
_entry.id   AF-O57796-F1
#
_cell.length_a   1.000
_cell.length_b   1.000
_cell.length_c   1.000
_cell.angle_alpha   90.00
_cell.angle_beta   90.00
_cell.angle_gamma   90.00
#
_symmetry.space_group_name_H-M   'P 1'
#
loop_
_entity.id
_entity.type
_entity.pdbx_description
1 polymer ?
#
loop_
_entity_poly.entity_id
_entity_poly.type
_entity_poly.pdbx_seq_one_letter_code
_entity_poly.pdbx_strand_id
1 'polypeptide(L)'
;MKMRIVAADTGGAVLDESFQPVGLIATVAVLVEKPYKTSKRFLVKYADPYNYDLSGRQAIRDEIELAIELAREVSPDVIHLDSTLGGIEVRKLDESTIDALQISDRGKEIWKELSKDLQPLAKKFWEETGIEIIAIGKSSVPVRIAEIYAGIFSVKWALDNVKEKGGLLVGYPGIWRLKLRKIK
;
A
#
# COMPACT_ATOMS: atom_id res chain seq x y z
N MET A 1 -1.63 -20.15 18.04
CA MET A 1 -0.97 -18.85 17.81
C MET A 1 -2.00 -17.84 17.32
N LYS A 2 -1.75 -16.53 17.45
CA LYS A 2 -2.65 -15.49 16.93
C LYS A 2 -2.13 -14.99 15.58
N MET A 3 -3.04 -14.62 14.70
CA MET A 3 -2.76 -14.21 13.33
C MET A 3 -1.79 -13.01 13.26
N ARG A 4 -0.79 -13.11 12.39
CA ARG A 4 0.21 -12.11 12.05
C ARG A 4 -0.01 -11.74 10.59
N ILE A 5 -0.16 -10.45 10.32
CA ILE A 5 -0.61 -9.97 9.02
C ILE A 5 0.41 -8.98 8.50
N VAL A 6 0.87 -9.17 7.26
CA VAL A 6 1.55 -8.11 6.52
C VAL A 6 0.52 -7.37 5.67
N ALA A 7 0.65 -6.06 5.57
CA ALA A 7 -0.15 -5.24 4.66
C ALA A 7 0.70 -4.12 4.08
N ALA A 8 0.31 -3.59 2.94
CA ALA A 8 0.92 -2.41 2.38
C ALA A 8 -0.14 -1.42 1.90
N ASP A 9 0.25 -0.15 1.86
CA ASP A 9 -0.52 0.94 1.27
C ASP A 9 0.43 2.04 0.78
N THR A 10 0.00 2.79 -0.23
CA THR A 10 0.70 3.96 -0.77
C THR A 10 -0.06 5.23 -0.44
N GLY A 11 0.63 6.18 0.19
CA GLY A 11 -0.01 7.38 0.68
C GLY A 11 0.89 8.60 0.73
N GLY A 12 0.24 9.72 1.03
CA GLY A 12 0.81 11.05 0.95
C GLY A 12 0.98 11.51 -0.50
N ALA A 13 0.67 12.77 -0.76
CA ALA A 13 0.79 13.35 -2.09
C ALA A 13 1.46 14.72 -2.03
N VAL A 14 2.38 14.99 -2.94
CA VAL A 14 2.78 16.38 -3.20
C VAL A 14 1.60 17.07 -3.87
N LEU A 15 1.28 18.28 -3.43
CA LEU A 15 0.21 19.09 -3.99
C LEU A 15 0.76 20.33 -4.68
N ASP A 16 0.06 20.79 -5.72
CA ASP A 16 0.26 22.11 -6.28
C ASP A 16 -0.44 23.20 -5.45
N GLU A 17 -0.29 24.46 -5.87
CA GLU A 17 -0.91 25.62 -5.21
C GLU A 17 -2.45 25.60 -5.24
N SER A 18 -3.04 24.81 -6.13
CA SER A 18 -4.48 24.56 -6.24
C SER A 18 -4.94 23.33 -5.45
N PHE A 19 -4.07 22.79 -4.61
CA PHE A 19 -4.28 21.58 -3.82
C PHE A 19 -4.60 20.33 -4.66
N GLN A 20 -4.19 20.30 -5.93
CA GLN A 20 -4.29 19.10 -6.77
C GLN A 20 -3.07 18.19 -6.57
N PRO A 21 -3.26 16.85 -6.57
CA PRO A 21 -2.17 15.91 -6.40
C PRO A 21 -1.25 15.92 -7.63
N VAL A 22 0.05 16.10 -7.37
CA VAL A 22 1.13 15.97 -8.38
C VAL A 22 1.59 14.52 -8.48
N GLY A 23 1.76 13.84 -7.32
CA GLY A 23 2.16 12.43 -7.26
C GLY A 23 2.27 11.93 -5.83
N LEU A 24 2.26 10.61 -5.67
CA LEU A 24 2.33 9.96 -4.36
C LEU A 24 3.77 9.86 -3.84
N ILE A 25 3.94 9.80 -2.52
CA ILE A 25 5.24 9.95 -1.88
C ILE A 25 5.78 8.62 -1.33
N ALA A 26 5.00 7.89 -0.52
CA ALA A 26 5.52 6.76 0.24
C ALA A 26 4.61 5.53 0.14
N THR A 27 5.21 4.41 -0.27
CA THR A 27 4.63 3.08 -0.10
C THR A 27 5.22 2.46 1.17
N VAL A 28 4.36 1.91 2.03
CA VAL A 28 4.79 1.32 3.30
C VAL A 28 4.18 -0.06 3.46
N ALA A 29 5.02 -1.06 3.75
CA ALA A 29 4.59 -2.36 4.21
C ALA A 29 4.74 -2.46 5.73
N VAL A 30 3.77 -3.06 6.41
CA VAL A 30 3.74 -3.21 7.87
C VAL A 30 3.44 -4.65 8.27
N LEU A 31 4.13 -5.14 9.31
CA LEU A 31 3.76 -6.34 10.06
C LEU A 31 2.89 -5.92 11.24
N VAL A 32 1.68 -6.46 11.31
CA VAL A 32 0.72 -6.19 12.38
C VAL A 32 0.39 -7.49 13.10
N GLU A 33 0.45 -7.42 14.43
CA GLU A 33 0.14 -8.51 15.34
C GLU A 33 -0.85 -8.03 16.40
N LYS A 34 -1.45 -8.95 17.18
CA LYS A 34 -2.30 -8.57 18.32
C LYS A 34 -1.57 -7.52 19.20
N PRO A 35 -2.22 -6.38 19.56
CA PRO A 35 -3.65 -6.07 19.51
C PRO A 35 -4.17 -5.42 18.22
N TYR A 36 -3.43 -5.49 17.12
CA TYR A 36 -3.79 -4.92 15.81
C TYR A 36 -4.04 -3.41 15.85
N LYS A 37 -3.16 -2.68 16.56
CA LYS A 37 -3.26 -1.21 16.72
C LYS A 37 -2.08 -0.45 16.15
N THR A 38 -0.98 -1.12 15.85
CA THR A 38 0.26 -0.52 15.36
C THR A 38 1.11 -1.58 14.68
N SER A 39 2.17 -1.16 13.98
CA SER A 39 3.12 -2.03 13.32
C SER A 39 4.22 -2.49 14.29
N LYS A 40 4.62 -3.75 14.19
CA LYS A 40 5.81 -4.31 14.87
C LYS A 40 7.09 -4.09 14.07
N ARG A 41 6.96 -4.03 12.75
CA ARG A 41 8.06 -3.90 11.78
C ARG A 41 7.49 -3.34 10.48
N PHE A 42 8.20 -2.46 9.81
CA PHE A 42 7.74 -1.86 8.57
C PHE A 42 8.89 -1.63 7.58
N LEU A 43 8.60 -1.68 6.29
CA LEU A 43 9.47 -1.21 5.21
C LEU A 43 8.86 0.05 4.59
N VAL A 44 9.70 0.95 4.08
CA VAL A 44 9.27 2.16 3.36
C VAL A 44 10.02 2.25 2.05
N LYS A 45 9.28 2.50 0.97
CA LYS A 45 9.79 2.83 -0.36
C LYS A 45 9.27 4.21 -0.72
N TYR A 46 10.18 5.13 -1.01
CA TYR A 46 9.82 6.46 -1.49
C TYR A 46 9.76 6.46 -3.02
N ALA A 47 8.71 7.04 -3.57
CA ALA A 47 8.60 7.30 -5.00
C ALA A 47 9.14 8.69 -5.35
N ASP A 48 9.27 8.96 -6.65
CA ASP A 48 9.41 10.33 -7.14
C ASP A 48 8.01 10.93 -7.38
N PRO A 49 7.51 11.81 -6.49
CA PRO A 49 6.16 12.37 -6.62
C PRO A 49 6.04 13.34 -7.80
N TYR A 50 7.13 13.78 -8.43
CA TYR A 50 7.08 14.65 -9.61
C TYR A 50 7.03 13.86 -10.93
N ASN A 51 7.15 12.54 -10.86
CA ASN A 51 7.06 11.62 -12.00
C ASN A 51 6.32 10.33 -11.58
N TYR A 52 5.08 10.49 -11.11
CA TYR A 52 4.28 9.39 -10.55
C TYR A 52 3.04 9.09 -11.39
N ASP A 53 2.72 7.80 -11.58
CA ASP A 53 1.46 7.39 -12.21
C ASP A 53 0.27 7.42 -11.23
N LEU A 54 -0.54 8.47 -11.32
CA LEU A 54 -1.76 8.65 -10.54
C LEU A 54 -2.94 7.77 -10.97
N SER A 55 -2.75 6.87 -11.95
CA SER A 55 -3.81 5.94 -12.37
C SER A 55 -4.10 4.83 -11.34
N GLY A 56 -3.20 4.63 -10.38
CA GLY A 56 -3.28 3.61 -9.32
C GLY A 56 -2.50 2.33 -9.63
N ARG A 57 -2.05 2.14 -10.87
CA ARG A 57 -1.29 0.93 -11.27
C ARG A 57 0.04 0.83 -10.54
N GLN A 58 0.79 1.94 -10.52
CA GLN A 58 2.09 2.00 -9.85
C GLN A 58 1.95 1.72 -8.34
N ALA A 59 0.96 2.34 -7.68
CA ALA A 59 0.72 2.14 -6.25
C ALA A 59 0.48 0.66 -5.89
N ILE A 60 -0.42 -0.02 -6.61
CA ILE A 60 -0.75 -1.43 -6.34
C ILE A 60 0.47 -2.35 -6.58
N ARG A 61 1.29 -2.05 -7.60
CA ARG A 61 2.53 -2.80 -7.87
C ARG A 61 3.56 -2.58 -6.76
N ASP A 62 3.78 -1.34 -6.35
CA ASP A 62 4.72 -1.02 -5.28
C ASP A 62 4.28 -1.65 -3.95
N GLU A 63 2.98 -1.67 -3.66
CA GLU A 63 2.41 -2.27 -2.45
C GLU A 63 2.64 -3.78 -2.37
N ILE A 64 2.31 -4.52 -3.43
CA ILE A 64 2.45 -5.99 -3.42
C ILE A 64 3.92 -6.41 -3.38
N GLU A 65 4.80 -5.71 -4.10
CA GLU A 65 6.23 -5.96 -4.08
C GLU A 65 6.81 -5.75 -2.67
N LEU A 66 6.52 -4.61 -2.04
CA LEU A 66 7.05 -4.27 -0.72
C LEU A 66 6.45 -5.16 0.38
N ALA A 67 5.18 -5.57 0.24
CA ALA A 67 4.54 -6.52 1.13
C ALA A 67 5.18 -7.91 1.05
N ILE A 68 5.48 -8.40 -0.17
CA ILE A 68 6.19 -9.67 -0.37
C ILE A 68 7.60 -9.60 0.22
N GLU A 69 8.32 -8.49 0.00
CA GLU A 69 9.66 -8.28 0.58
C GLU A 69 9.62 -8.42 2.11
N LEU A 70 8.73 -7.69 2.77
CA LEU A 70 8.56 -7.78 4.23
C LEU A 70 8.12 -9.19 4.67
N ALA A 71 7.20 -9.82 3.93
CA ALA A 71 6.69 -11.14 4.27
C ALA A 71 7.77 -12.23 4.18
N ARG A 72 8.73 -12.12 3.26
CA ARG A 72 9.89 -13.02 3.20
C ARG A 72 10.79 -12.88 4.43
N GLU A 73 10.89 -11.70 5.02
CA GLU A 73 11.65 -11.48 6.27
C GLU A 73 10.93 -12.03 7.51
N VAL A 74 9.61 -11.88 7.58
CA VAL A 74 8.87 -12.05 8.86
C VAL A 74 7.91 -13.23 8.89
N SER A 75 7.68 -13.90 7.76
CA SER A 75 6.80 -15.07 7.60
C SER A 75 5.42 -14.88 8.28
N PRO A 76 4.57 -13.96 7.79
CA PRO A 76 3.22 -13.74 8.30
C PRO A 76 2.29 -14.91 7.93
N ASP A 77 1.10 -14.94 8.52
CA ASP A 77 0.06 -15.91 8.15
C ASP A 77 -0.65 -15.53 6.83
N VAL A 78 -0.73 -14.23 6.52
CA VAL A 78 -1.42 -13.69 5.34
C VAL A 78 -0.92 -12.29 5.00
N ILE A 79 -1.01 -11.91 3.72
CA ILE A 79 -0.81 -10.55 3.24
C ILE A 79 -2.16 -9.92 2.87
N HIS A 80 -2.43 -8.72 3.35
CA HIS A 80 -3.59 -7.92 2.97
C HIS A 80 -3.18 -6.83 1.96
N LEU A 81 -3.78 -6.84 0.78
CA LEU A 81 -3.59 -5.81 -0.25
C LEU A 81 -4.71 -4.76 -0.19
N ASP A 82 -4.39 -3.48 -0.43
CA ASP A 82 -5.38 -2.40 -0.47
C ASP A 82 -6.19 -2.37 -1.77
N SER A 83 -6.98 -3.42 -1.99
CA SER A 83 -8.00 -3.41 -3.03
C SER A 83 -9.25 -4.09 -2.53
N THR A 84 -10.39 -3.40 -2.65
CA THR A 84 -11.65 -3.87 -2.07
C THR A 84 -12.36 -4.82 -3.05
N LEU A 85 -11.86 -6.05 -3.15
CA LEU A 85 -12.38 -7.10 -4.03
C LEU A 85 -13.01 -8.27 -3.26
N GLY A 86 -13.49 -8.01 -2.04
CA GLY A 86 -14.18 -9.02 -1.23
C GLY A 86 -13.26 -10.06 -0.58
N GLY A 87 -11.94 -9.83 -0.56
CA GLY A 87 -10.98 -10.74 0.06
C GLY A 87 -10.53 -11.89 -0.83
N ILE A 88 -10.80 -11.83 -2.13
CA ILE A 88 -10.31 -12.83 -3.09
C ILE A 88 -8.77 -12.88 -3.10
N GLU A 89 -8.22 -14.08 -3.24
CA GLU A 89 -6.78 -14.26 -3.33
C GLU A 89 -6.26 -13.77 -4.68
N VAL A 90 -5.22 -12.94 -4.67
CA VAL A 90 -4.66 -12.30 -5.88
C VAL A 90 -4.17 -13.34 -6.89
N ARG A 91 -3.67 -14.50 -6.43
CA ARG A 91 -3.29 -15.62 -7.30
C ARG A 91 -4.45 -16.24 -8.09
N LYS A 92 -5.71 -15.89 -7.78
CA LYS A 92 -6.91 -16.34 -8.49
C LYS A 92 -7.52 -15.24 -9.37
N LEU A 93 -6.95 -14.05 -9.41
CA LEU A 93 -7.44 -12.92 -10.22
C LEU A 93 -6.99 -13.05 -11.68
N ASP A 94 -7.49 -14.05 -12.40
CA ASP A 94 -7.38 -14.10 -13.87
C ASP A 94 -8.42 -13.20 -14.56
N GLU A 95 -8.34 -13.03 -15.87
CA GLU A 95 -9.21 -12.11 -16.61
C GLU A 95 -10.70 -12.44 -16.46
N SER A 96 -11.06 -13.73 -16.46
CA SER A 96 -12.45 -14.18 -16.33
C SER A 96 -12.99 -13.95 -14.92
N THR A 97 -12.16 -14.18 -13.89
CA THR A 97 -12.50 -13.87 -12.51
C THR A 97 -12.71 -12.36 -12.33
N ILE A 98 -11.85 -11.53 -12.92
CA ILE A 98 -11.96 -10.06 -12.87
C ILE A 98 -13.25 -9.59 -13.57
N ASP A 99 -13.61 -10.18 -14.71
CA ASP A 99 -14.85 -9.83 -15.42
C ASP A 99 -16.11 -10.12 -14.61
N ALA A 100 -16.08 -11.16 -13.78
CA ALA A 100 -17.17 -11.52 -12.88
C ALA A 100 -17.29 -10.63 -11.63
N LEU A 101 -16.28 -9.80 -11.33
CA LEU A 101 -16.29 -8.93 -10.15
C LEU A 101 -17.36 -7.82 -10.25
N GLN A 102 -17.93 -7.48 -9.10
CA GLN A 102 -18.89 -6.39 -8.93
C GLN A 102 -18.16 -5.05 -8.68
N ILE A 103 -17.32 -4.65 -9.62
CA ILE A 103 -16.57 -3.38 -9.62
C ILE A 103 -16.83 -2.62 -10.93
N SER A 104 -16.42 -1.35 -10.99
CA SER A 104 -16.57 -0.53 -12.20
C SER A 104 -15.77 -1.08 -13.38
N ASP A 105 -16.19 -0.80 -14.62
CA ASP A 105 -15.49 -1.24 -15.83
C ASP A 105 -14.04 -0.74 -15.87
N ARG A 106 -13.82 0.52 -15.48
CA ARG A 106 -12.47 1.07 -15.28
C ARG A 106 -11.65 0.28 -14.25
N GLY A 107 -12.29 -0.17 -13.16
CA GLY A 107 -11.65 -1.01 -12.15
C GLY A 107 -11.25 -2.37 -12.73
N LYS A 108 -12.11 -2.97 -13.57
CA LYS A 108 -11.80 -4.21 -14.29
C LYS A 108 -10.64 -4.04 -15.26
N GLU A 109 -10.62 -2.96 -16.05
CA GLU A 109 -9.52 -2.65 -16.99
C GLU A 109 -8.17 -2.55 -16.26
N ILE A 110 -8.11 -1.78 -15.17
CA ILE A 110 -6.89 -1.64 -14.35
C ILE A 110 -6.45 -3.00 -13.81
N TRP A 111 -7.38 -3.78 -13.23
CA TRP A 111 -7.04 -5.08 -12.65
C TRP A 111 -6.64 -6.12 -13.69
N LYS A 112 -7.22 -6.11 -14.90
CA LYS A 112 -6.80 -6.99 -16.00
C LYS A 112 -5.38 -6.68 -16.44
N GLU A 113 -5.02 -5.41 -16.51
CA GLU A 113 -3.66 -4.99 -16.84
C GLU A 113 -2.66 -5.40 -15.75
N LEU A 114 -3.01 -5.17 -14.48
CA LEU A 114 -2.19 -5.57 -13.34
C LEU A 114 -2.07 -7.08 -13.18
N SER A 115 -3.14 -7.83 -13.46
CA SER A 115 -3.20 -9.29 -13.32
C SER A 115 -2.11 -9.99 -14.13
N LYS A 116 -1.75 -9.47 -15.30
CA LYS A 116 -0.71 -10.03 -16.18
C LYS A 116 0.61 -10.26 -15.45
N ASP A 117 0.95 -9.38 -14.50
CA ASP A 117 2.19 -9.46 -13.72
C ASP A 117 1.93 -9.93 -12.28
N LEU A 118 0.86 -9.44 -11.65
CA LEU A 118 0.61 -9.64 -10.21
C LEU A 118 0.01 -11.01 -9.89
N GLN A 119 -0.82 -11.58 -10.76
CA GLN A 119 -1.40 -12.91 -10.52
C GLN A 119 -0.32 -14.00 -10.55
N PRO A 120 0.60 -14.05 -11.55
CA PRO A 120 1.70 -15.00 -11.56
C PRO A 120 2.66 -14.82 -10.37
N LEU A 121 2.94 -13.56 -10.00
CA LEU A 121 3.77 -13.24 -8.84
C LEU A 121 3.17 -13.78 -7.53
N ALA A 122 1.88 -13.52 -7.30
CA ALA A 122 1.17 -14.00 -6.12
C ALA A 122 1.10 -15.53 -6.09
N LYS A 123 0.89 -16.16 -7.26
CA LYS A 123 0.88 -17.63 -7.39
C LYS A 123 2.23 -18.24 -7.03
N LYS A 124 3.32 -17.72 -7.59
CA LYS A 124 4.68 -18.18 -7.29
C LYS A 124 5.02 -18.03 -5.81
N PHE A 125 4.71 -16.87 -5.22
CA PHE A 125 4.95 -16.63 -3.81
C PHE A 125 4.18 -17.59 -2.91
N TRP A 126 2.91 -17.86 -3.24
CA TRP A 126 2.09 -18.85 -2.53
C TRP A 126 2.63 -20.28 -2.68
N GLU A 127 3.07 -20.69 -3.88
CA GLU A 127 3.68 -22.01 -4.10
C GLU A 127 4.97 -22.20 -3.27
N GLU A 128 5.75 -21.14 -3.08
CA GLU A 128 6.98 -21.15 -2.28
C GLU A 128 6.75 -21.15 -0.76
N THR A 129 5.69 -20.49 -0.29
CA THR A 129 5.54 -20.14 1.15
C THR A 129 4.24 -20.60 1.79
N GLY A 130 3.22 -20.92 1.00
CA GLY A 130 1.84 -21.15 1.45
C GLY A 130 1.09 -19.88 1.87
N ILE A 131 1.69 -18.69 1.76
CA ILE A 131 1.09 -17.43 2.22
C ILE A 131 0.21 -16.84 1.12
N GLU A 132 -1.06 -16.57 1.46
CA GLU A 132 -2.00 -15.92 0.55
C GLU A 132 -1.84 -14.39 0.56
N ILE A 133 -2.04 -13.77 -0.60
CA ILE A 133 -2.22 -12.33 -0.76
C ILE A 133 -3.70 -12.10 -1.06
N ILE A 134 -4.42 -11.43 -0.17
CA ILE A 134 -5.87 -11.21 -0.29
C ILE A 134 -6.22 -9.76 -0.58
N ALA A 135 -7.06 -9.54 -1.58
CA ALA A 135 -7.59 -8.22 -1.96
C ALA A 135 -8.79 -7.86 -1.07
N ILE A 136 -8.49 -7.42 0.16
CA ILE A 136 -9.47 -7.11 1.21
C ILE A 136 -9.74 -5.60 1.36
N GLY A 137 -8.79 -4.75 0.98
CA GLY A 137 -8.96 -3.30 0.94
C GLY A 137 -9.34 -2.68 2.28
N LYS A 138 -10.33 -1.77 2.23
CA LYS A 138 -10.78 -0.91 3.35
C LYS A 138 -11.27 -1.67 4.59
N SER A 139 -11.63 -2.95 4.46
CA SER A 139 -12.05 -3.79 5.59
C SER A 139 -10.87 -4.28 6.45
N SER A 140 -9.63 -4.02 6.03
CA SER A 140 -8.41 -4.45 6.71
C SER A 140 -7.85 -3.38 7.65
N VAL A 141 -7.83 -3.69 8.96
CA VAL A 141 -7.14 -2.85 9.95
C VAL A 141 -5.63 -2.72 9.65
N PRO A 142 -4.90 -3.79 9.27
CA PRO A 142 -3.50 -3.68 8.86
C PRO A 142 -3.25 -2.75 7.66
N VAL A 143 -4.13 -2.73 6.66
CA VAL A 143 -4.03 -1.79 5.52
C VAL A 143 -4.17 -0.36 6.02
N ARG A 144 -5.15 -0.08 6.89
CA ARG A 144 -5.30 1.24 7.51
C ARG A 144 -4.10 1.64 8.37
N ILE A 145 -3.41 0.68 9.00
CA ILE A 145 -2.15 0.93 9.71
C ILE A 145 -1.04 1.30 8.71
N ALA A 146 -0.93 0.59 7.57
CA ALA A 146 0.01 0.93 6.50
C ALA A 146 -0.22 2.37 5.99
N GLU A 147 -1.48 2.75 5.74
CA GLU A 147 -1.88 4.09 5.31
C GLU A 147 -1.43 5.20 6.29
N ILE A 148 -1.63 4.97 7.59
CA ILE A 148 -1.18 5.89 8.64
C ILE A 148 0.34 6.06 8.57
N TYR A 149 1.07 4.95 8.40
CA TYR A 149 2.53 5.01 8.30
C TYR A 149 2.99 5.68 7.00
N ALA A 150 2.30 5.48 5.88
CA ALA A 150 2.57 6.19 4.64
C ALA A 150 2.43 7.71 4.83
N GLY A 151 1.39 8.17 5.56
CA GLY A 151 1.26 9.56 5.97
C GLY A 151 2.42 10.06 6.85
N ILE A 152 2.84 9.27 7.85
CA ILE A 152 3.99 9.61 8.71
C ILE A 152 5.27 9.75 7.88
N PHE A 153 5.55 8.79 6.99
CA PHE A 153 6.75 8.80 6.17
C PHE A 153 6.73 9.87 5.09
N SER A 154 5.56 10.29 4.64
CA SER A 154 5.39 11.44 3.74
C SER A 154 5.73 12.76 4.42
N VAL A 155 5.35 12.92 5.70
CA VAL A 155 5.79 14.09 6.48
C VAL A 155 7.30 14.05 6.71
N LYS A 156 7.87 12.87 7.02
CA LYS A 156 9.33 12.72 7.11
C LYS A 156 10.02 13.13 5.80
N TRP A 157 9.53 12.64 4.66
CA TRP A 157 10.05 13.01 3.35
C TRP A 157 9.99 14.53 3.14
N ALA A 158 8.87 15.17 3.48
CA ALA A 158 8.73 16.60 3.34
C ALA A 158 9.74 17.37 4.19
N LEU A 159 9.95 16.97 5.45
CA LEU A 159 10.94 17.60 6.34
C LEU A 159 12.37 17.46 5.80
N ASP A 160 12.69 16.32 5.18
CA ASP A 160 14.01 16.07 4.61
C ASP A 160 14.23 16.87 3.30
N ASN A 161 13.17 17.17 2.55
CA ASN A 161 13.25 17.81 1.22
C ASN A 161 12.88 19.31 1.20
N VAL A 162 12.25 19.85 2.24
CA VAL A 162 11.74 21.24 2.24
C VAL A 162 12.82 22.29 2.04
N LYS A 163 14.06 22.03 2.49
CA LYS A 163 15.19 22.97 2.33
C LYS A 163 15.56 23.19 0.87
N GLU A 164 15.50 22.13 0.06
CA GLU A 164 15.80 22.20 -1.37
C GLU A 164 14.65 22.85 -2.14
N LYS A 165 13.40 22.52 -1.76
CA LYS A 165 12.20 22.93 -2.49
C LYS A 165 11.64 24.29 -2.07
N GLY A 166 12.14 24.90 -0.99
CA GLY A 166 11.72 26.21 -0.48
C GLY A 166 10.37 26.20 0.26
N GLY A 167 9.46 25.30 -0.14
CA GLY A 167 8.17 25.03 0.50
C GLY A 167 7.53 23.78 -0.11
N LEU A 168 6.70 23.08 0.67
CA LEU A 168 6.00 21.86 0.23
C LEU A 168 4.58 21.83 0.78
N LEU A 169 3.61 21.57 -0.11
CA LEU A 169 2.25 21.21 0.25
C LEU A 169 2.11 19.70 0.15
N VAL A 170 1.71 19.05 1.24
CA VAL A 170 1.56 17.59 1.30
C VAL A 170 0.15 17.23 1.74
N GLY A 171 -0.56 16.52 0.87
CA GLY A 171 -1.84 15.89 1.17
C GLY A 171 -1.61 14.69 2.10
N TYR A 172 -2.32 14.66 3.23
CA TYR A 172 -2.25 13.56 4.19
C TYR A 172 -3.38 12.56 3.93
N PRO A 173 -3.13 11.24 4.02
CA PRO A 173 -4.19 10.25 3.81
C PRO A 173 -5.24 10.29 4.93
N GLY A 174 -6.53 10.39 4.58
CA GLY A 174 -7.66 10.29 5.51
C GLY A 174 -7.77 11.37 6.60
N ILE A 175 -8.67 11.14 7.58
CA ILE A 175 -8.93 12.07 8.69
C ILE A 175 -8.01 11.74 9.87
N TRP A 176 -6.75 12.11 9.78
CA TRP A 176 -5.76 11.86 10.82
C TRP A 176 -5.06 13.15 11.26
N ARG A 177 -4.53 13.14 12.49
CA ARG A 177 -3.73 14.24 13.03
C ARG A 177 -2.32 13.74 13.31
N LEU A 178 -1.34 14.41 12.71
CA LEU A 178 0.06 14.19 13.01
C LEU A 178 0.54 15.20 14.07
N LYS A 179 1.42 14.76 14.98
CA LYS A 179 2.06 15.62 15.97
C LYS A 179 3.56 15.35 15.99
N LEU A 180 4.35 16.34 15.60
CA LEU A 180 5.80 16.32 15.74
C LEU A 180 6.19 16.67 17.17
N ARG A 181 7.07 15.86 17.77
CA ARG A 181 7.65 16.12 19.09
C ARG A 181 9.13 15.72 19.05
N LYS A 182 9.97 16.49 19.72
CA LYS A 182 11.36 16.10 19.98
C LYS A 182 11.37 14.98 21.03
N ILE A 183 12.00 13.86 20.71
CA ILE A 183 12.29 12.82 21.72
C ILE A 183 13.45 13.37 22.56
N LYS A 184 13.26 13.40 23.88
CA LYS A 184 14.28 13.81 24.84
C LYS A 184 15.22 12.65 25.13
#